data_AF-A0A1Z3HN76-F1
#
_entry.id   AF-A0A1Z3HN76-F1
#
_cell.length_a   1.000
_cell.length_b   1.000
_cell.length_c   1.000
_cell.angle_alpha   90.00
_cell.angle_beta   90.00
_cell.angle_gamma   90.00
#
_symmetry.space_group_name_H-M   'P 1'
#
loop_
_entity.id
_entity.type
_entity.pdbx_description
1 polymer ?
#
loop_
_entity_poly.entity_id
_entity_poly.type
_entity_poly.pdbx_seq_one_letter_code
_entity_poly.pdbx_strand_id
1 'polypeptide(L)'
;MNIEQGLFKQDFTDYHAILGVSVEADPKQVRKRYLRIARKLHPDTLASAHGEARQRASELLSKLVNPAYEKLSDEKAANEYALLLKLKGRQLNNQMATIALDTDVAQQLASSKNLEFAYSEALQTLAGKQYDSLEHVFDVIGQISELNLVYLMRRAQTDTSSPPGQSSPSAPGQGLLRRQRRHQLPPPLHRPPPAGIER
;
A
#
# COMPACT_ATOMS: atom_id res chain seq x y z
N MET A 1 21.32 -19.07 4.78
CA MET A 1 20.30 -18.06 5.13
C MET A 1 19.20 -18.16 4.09
N ASN A 2 18.28 -19.11 4.25
CA ASN A 2 17.14 -19.26 3.35
C ASN A 2 15.87 -18.97 4.13
N ILE A 3 14.98 -18.17 3.53
CA ILE A 3 13.63 -17.95 4.02
C ILE A 3 12.74 -18.79 3.12
N GLU A 4 12.05 -19.78 3.67
CA GLU A 4 11.29 -20.78 2.89
C GLU A 4 9.78 -20.53 2.91
N GLN A 5 9.37 -19.32 3.26
CA GLN A 5 7.97 -18.92 3.46
C GLN A 5 7.59 -17.70 2.62
N GLY A 6 6.29 -17.54 2.35
CA GLY A 6 5.74 -16.38 1.66
C GLY A 6 6.26 -16.20 0.23
N LEU A 7 6.55 -14.96 -0.16
CA LEU A 7 7.03 -14.65 -1.51
C LEU A 7 8.41 -15.27 -1.80
N PHE A 8 9.23 -15.53 -0.78
CA PHE A 8 10.54 -16.17 -0.96
C PHE A 8 10.42 -17.60 -1.48
N LYS A 9 9.35 -18.33 -1.09
CA LYS A 9 9.01 -19.66 -1.64
C LYS A 9 8.63 -19.63 -3.12
N GLN A 10 8.35 -18.44 -3.66
CA GLN A 10 7.96 -18.20 -5.04
C GLN A 10 9.09 -17.54 -5.85
N ASP A 11 10.34 -17.75 -5.44
CA ASP A 11 11.57 -17.17 -6.02
C ASP A 11 11.52 -15.64 -6.11
N PHE A 12 10.89 -14.99 -5.13
CA PHE A 12 10.72 -13.54 -5.10
C PHE A 12 11.23 -12.93 -3.79
N THR A 13 12.23 -12.04 -3.89
CA THR A 13 12.80 -11.36 -2.73
C THR A 13 11.85 -10.28 -2.23
N ASP A 14 11.33 -10.45 -1.02
CA ASP A 14 10.41 -9.50 -0.41
C ASP A 14 11.14 -8.45 0.45
N TYR A 15 11.47 -7.31 -0.15
CA TYR A 15 12.14 -6.20 0.54
C TYR A 15 11.24 -5.54 1.61
N HIS A 16 9.92 -5.57 1.44
CA HIS A 16 8.99 -5.02 2.44
C HIS A 16 8.95 -5.90 3.68
N ALA A 17 8.97 -7.23 3.48
CA ALA A 17 9.10 -8.17 4.58
C ALA A 17 10.40 -7.98 5.34
N ILE A 18 11.55 -7.83 4.65
CA ILE A 18 12.86 -7.61 5.30
C ILE A 18 12.86 -6.36 6.21
N LEU A 19 12.20 -5.27 5.80
CA LEU A 19 12.13 -4.04 6.59
C LEU A 19 10.92 -3.98 7.54
N GLY A 20 9.99 -4.92 7.47
CA GLY A 20 8.78 -4.93 8.29
C GLY A 20 7.88 -3.74 8.03
N VAL A 21 7.69 -3.41 6.75
CA VAL A 21 6.85 -2.29 6.29
C VAL A 21 5.76 -2.81 5.35
N SER A 22 4.71 -2.01 5.16
CA SER A 22 3.62 -2.35 4.24
C SER A 22 4.16 -2.44 2.82
N VAL A 23 3.57 -3.29 1.98
CA VAL A 23 3.84 -3.31 0.53
C VAL A 23 3.47 -2.00 -0.19
N GLU A 24 2.75 -1.12 0.51
CA GLU A 24 2.40 0.24 0.07
C GLU A 24 3.09 1.34 0.88
N ALA A 25 4.11 1.00 1.66
CA ALA A 25 4.78 1.97 2.52
C ALA A 25 5.41 3.11 1.70
N ASP A 26 5.19 4.35 2.14
CA ASP A 26 5.85 5.50 1.55
C ASP A 26 7.33 5.58 1.97
N PRO A 27 8.18 6.33 1.22
CA PRO A 27 9.61 6.42 1.50
C PRO A 27 9.96 6.90 2.93
N LYS A 28 9.10 7.72 3.56
CA LYS A 28 9.32 8.18 4.94
C LYS A 28 9.11 7.04 5.93
N GLN A 29 8.10 6.20 5.70
CA GLN A 29 7.87 4.99 6.51
C GLN A 29 9.03 4.00 6.37
N VAL A 30 9.49 3.74 5.14
CA VAL A 30 10.65 2.90 4.84
C VAL A 30 11.88 3.39 5.59
N ARG A 31 12.23 4.67 5.45
CA ARG A 31 13.38 5.29 6.15
C ARG A 31 13.25 5.19 7.66
N LYS A 32 12.07 5.49 8.22
CA LYS A 32 11.82 5.40 9.67
C LYS A 32 12.04 3.98 10.18
N ARG A 33 11.61 2.96 9.43
CA ARG A 33 11.78 1.56 9.84
C ARG A 33 13.22 1.09 9.73
N TYR A 34 13.90 1.43 8.64
CA TYR A 34 15.33 1.17 8.46
C TYR A 34 16.15 1.71 9.63
N LEU A 35 15.97 2.99 10.01
CA LEU A 35 16.71 3.59 11.14
C LEU A 35 16.42 2.92 12.50
N ARG A 36 15.25 2.30 12.68
CA ARG A 36 14.95 1.52 13.89
C ARG A 36 15.68 0.19 13.88
N ILE A 37 15.70 -0.50 12.74
CA ILE A 37 16.37 -1.79 12.58
C ILE A 37 17.89 -1.61 12.69
N ALA A 38 18.46 -0.62 12.00
CA ALA A 38 19.89 -0.33 12.04
C ALA A 38 20.38 -0.08 13.46
N ARG A 39 19.60 0.63 14.30
CA ARG A 39 19.93 0.81 15.73
C ARG A 39 19.88 -0.48 16.54
N LYS A 40 18.91 -1.36 16.27
CA LYS A 40 18.81 -2.68 16.93
C LYS A 40 19.99 -3.59 16.56
N LEU A 41 20.44 -3.53 15.31
CA LEU A 41 21.55 -4.35 14.80
C LEU A 41 22.94 -3.71 14.97
N HIS A 42 23.03 -2.49 15.51
CA HIS A 42 24.29 -1.80 15.68
C HIS A 42 25.12 -2.44 16.80
N PRO A 43 26.45 -2.65 16.61
CA PRO A 43 27.31 -3.30 17.59
C PRO A 43 27.32 -2.61 18.98
N ASP A 44 27.04 -1.31 19.04
CA ASP A 44 26.93 -0.55 20.29
C ASP A 44 25.74 -1.02 21.17
N THR A 45 24.60 -1.34 20.55
CA THR A 45 23.44 -1.93 21.26
C THR A 45 23.71 -3.38 21.68
N LEU A 46 24.58 -4.07 20.94
CA LEU A 46 25.06 -5.42 21.23
C LEU A 46 26.38 -5.45 22.02
N ALA A 47 26.71 -4.37 22.73
CA ALA A 47 27.95 -4.29 23.51
C ALA A 47 28.07 -5.42 24.55
N SER A 48 26.95 -5.91 25.09
CA SER A 48 26.92 -7.05 26.02
C SER A 48 26.87 -8.43 25.36
N ALA A 49 26.76 -8.51 24.03
CA ALA A 49 26.61 -9.77 23.30
C ALA A 49 27.97 -10.36 22.86
N HIS A 50 28.07 -11.69 22.85
CA HIS A 50 29.24 -12.44 22.39
C HIS A 50 29.57 -12.16 20.92
N GLY A 51 30.84 -12.35 20.53
CA GLY A 51 31.36 -11.97 19.20
C GLY A 51 30.57 -12.52 17.99
N GLU A 52 30.05 -13.74 18.09
CA GLU A 52 29.23 -14.35 17.03
C GLU A 52 27.90 -13.63 16.80
N ALA A 53 27.26 -13.14 17.86
CA ALA A 53 26.02 -12.37 17.76
C ALA A 53 26.26 -11.02 17.07
N ARG A 54 27.39 -10.37 17.36
CA ARG A 54 27.79 -9.14 16.66
C ARG A 54 28.06 -9.37 15.18
N GLN A 55 28.76 -10.46 14.86
CA GLN A 55 29.02 -10.84 13.47
C GLN A 55 27.71 -11.10 12.72
N ARG A 56 26.80 -11.89 13.30
CA ARG A 56 25.46 -12.12 12.71
C ARG A 56 24.66 -10.83 12.53
N ALA A 57 24.65 -9.94 13.51
CA ALA A 57 23.94 -8.66 13.39
C ALA A 57 24.50 -7.79 12.25
N SER A 58 25.84 -7.73 12.13
CA SER A 58 26.52 -7.03 11.04
C SER A 58 26.19 -7.65 9.67
N GLU A 59 26.17 -8.98 9.58
CA GLU A 59 25.81 -9.69 8.35
C GLU A 59 24.35 -9.47 7.95
N LEU A 60 23.41 -9.53 8.90
CA LEU A 60 22.00 -9.22 8.64
C LEU A 60 21.82 -7.78 8.15
N LEU A 61 22.49 -6.82 8.80
CA LEU A 61 22.41 -5.42 8.40
C LEU A 61 22.96 -5.21 6.99
N SER A 62 24.18 -5.70 6.71
CA SER A 62 24.87 -5.46 5.45
C SER A 62 24.33 -6.26 4.27
N LYS A 63 23.94 -7.52 4.46
CA LYS A 63 23.53 -8.42 3.37
C LYS A 63 22.03 -8.45 3.12
N LEU A 64 21.21 -8.00 4.08
CA LEU A 64 19.75 -8.12 3.99
C LEU A 64 19.07 -6.75 4.12
N VAL A 65 19.30 -6.04 5.23
CA VAL A 65 18.60 -4.79 5.55
C VAL A 65 19.03 -3.64 4.64
N ASN A 66 20.33 -3.47 4.40
CA ASN A 66 20.84 -2.39 3.54
C ASN A 66 20.35 -2.54 2.09
N PRO A 67 20.48 -3.71 1.42
CA PRO A 67 19.96 -3.89 0.06
C PRO A 67 18.45 -3.66 -0.05
N ALA A 68 17.68 -4.11 0.95
CA ALA A 68 16.23 -3.86 1.00
C ALA A 68 15.91 -2.37 1.11
N TYR A 69 16.65 -1.63 1.94
CA TYR A 69 16.49 -0.19 2.05
C TYR A 69 16.90 0.53 0.77
N GLU A 70 18.01 0.16 0.13
CA GLU A 70 18.43 0.76 -1.15
C GLU A 70 17.35 0.58 -2.24
N LYS A 71 16.77 -0.62 -2.34
CA LYS A 71 15.70 -0.90 -3.32
C LYS A 71 14.41 -0.14 -3.05
N LEU A 72 14.06 0.10 -1.79
CA LEU A 72 12.82 0.77 -1.41
C LEU A 72 12.95 2.29 -1.21
N SER A 73 14.18 2.82 -1.10
CA SER A 73 14.42 4.26 -0.91
C SER A 73 14.72 5.00 -2.21
N ASP A 74 15.23 4.32 -3.24
CA ASP A 74 15.34 4.90 -4.58
C ASP A 74 13.98 4.89 -5.28
N GLU A 75 13.50 6.06 -5.69
CA GLU A 75 12.15 6.21 -6.27
C GLU A 75 11.95 5.36 -7.54
N LYS A 76 12.95 5.31 -8.43
CA LYS A 76 12.84 4.54 -9.67
C LYS A 76 12.81 3.04 -9.38
N ALA A 77 13.74 2.55 -8.55
CA ALA A 77 13.81 1.14 -8.16
C ALA A 77 12.56 0.71 -7.39
N ALA A 78 12.05 1.55 -6.49
CA ALA A 78 10.83 1.29 -5.73
C ALA A 78 9.60 1.20 -6.65
N ASN A 79 9.49 2.09 -7.65
CA ASN A 79 8.41 2.05 -8.62
C ASN A 79 8.44 0.80 -9.51
N GLU A 80 9.63 0.41 -9.98
CA GLU A 80 9.82 -0.84 -10.73
C GLU A 80 9.44 -2.06 -9.87
N TYR A 81 9.94 -2.11 -8.64
CA TYR A 81 9.64 -3.18 -7.70
C TYR A 81 8.14 -3.24 -7.35
N ALA A 82 7.47 -2.10 -7.18
CA ALA A 82 6.02 -2.04 -6.96
C ALA A 82 5.22 -2.60 -8.14
N LEU A 83 5.68 -2.39 -9.39
CA LEU A 83 5.07 -3.01 -10.56
C LEU A 83 5.23 -4.54 -10.53
N LEU A 84 6.43 -5.03 -10.21
CA LEU A 84 6.68 -6.48 -10.07
C LEU A 84 5.80 -7.10 -8.98
N LEU A 85 5.62 -6.44 -7.83
CA LEU A 85 4.71 -6.87 -6.77
C LEU A 85 3.26 -6.97 -7.24
N LYS A 86 2.77 -5.98 -8.01
CA LYS A 86 1.41 -6.01 -8.58
C LYS A 86 1.23 -7.18 -9.55
N LEU A 87 2.21 -7.42 -10.43
CA LEU A 87 2.18 -8.55 -11.35
C LEU A 87 2.21 -9.88 -10.60
N LYS A 88 3.05 -10.00 -9.57
CA LYS A 88 3.12 -11.18 -8.71
C LYS A 88 1.79 -11.42 -7.98
N GLY A 89 1.15 -10.39 -7.43
CA GLY A 89 -0.16 -10.49 -6.80
C GLY A 89 -1.24 -11.05 -7.73
N ARG A 90 -1.27 -10.60 -9.00
CA ARG A 90 -2.17 -11.16 -10.02
C ARG A 90 -1.86 -12.62 -10.34
N GLN A 91 -0.57 -12.96 -10.48
CA GLN A 91 -0.15 -14.35 -10.70
C GLN A 91 -0.59 -15.25 -9.53
N LEU A 92 -0.36 -14.81 -8.30
CA LEU A 92 -0.72 -15.54 -7.08
C LEU A 92 -2.24 -15.73 -6.98
N ASN A 93 -3.01 -14.71 -7.34
CA ASN A 93 -4.46 -14.82 -7.38
C ASN A 93 -4.94 -15.94 -8.32
N ASN A 94 -4.35 -16.05 -9.50
CA ASN A 94 -4.68 -17.12 -10.45
C ASN A 94 -4.28 -18.51 -9.94
N GLN A 95 -3.34 -18.59 -8.98
CA GLN A 95 -2.83 -19.83 -8.40
C GLN A 95 -3.34 -20.08 -6.98
N MET A 96 -4.35 -19.34 -6.53
CA MET A 96 -4.83 -19.36 -5.13
C MET A 96 -5.12 -20.78 -4.62
N ALA A 97 -5.67 -21.67 -5.46
CA ALA A 97 -5.99 -23.05 -5.08
C ALA A 97 -4.77 -23.92 -4.71
N THR A 98 -3.57 -23.52 -5.15
CA THR A 98 -2.33 -24.28 -4.95
C THR A 98 -1.44 -23.69 -3.86
N ILE A 99 -1.75 -22.48 -3.38
CA ILE A 99 -0.96 -21.80 -2.35
C ILE A 99 -1.35 -22.35 -0.98
N ALA A 100 -0.43 -23.07 -0.35
CA ALA A 100 -0.53 -23.46 1.06
C ALA A 100 -0.07 -22.30 1.96
N LEU A 101 -0.87 -21.97 2.98
CA LEU A 101 -0.54 -20.99 4.00
C LEU A 101 -0.13 -21.71 5.28
N ASP A 102 1.09 -21.45 5.73
CA ASP A 102 1.73 -22.14 6.85
C ASP A 102 1.41 -21.48 8.21
N THR A 103 1.07 -20.18 8.24
CA THR A 103 0.90 -19.43 9.50
C THR A 103 -0.56 -19.04 9.79
N ASP A 104 -0.95 -19.09 11.07
CA ASP A 104 -2.28 -18.67 11.53
C ASP A 104 -2.60 -17.23 11.14
N VAL A 105 -1.61 -16.34 11.21
CA VAL A 105 -1.77 -14.91 10.90
C VAL A 105 -2.11 -14.72 9.41
N ALA A 106 -1.47 -15.47 8.51
CA ALA A 106 -1.79 -15.44 7.09
C ALA A 106 -3.18 -16.01 6.79
N GLN A 107 -3.56 -17.11 7.45
CA GLN A 107 -4.89 -17.73 7.31
C GLN A 107 -6.02 -16.81 7.82
N GLN A 108 -5.77 -16.10 8.93
CA GLN A 108 -6.68 -15.08 9.46
C GLN A 108 -6.84 -13.93 8.47
N LEU A 109 -5.74 -13.44 7.88
CA LEU A 109 -5.82 -12.39 6.86
C LEU A 109 -6.56 -12.88 5.60
N ALA A 110 -6.37 -14.12 5.19
CA ALA A 110 -7.05 -14.70 4.04
C ALA A 110 -8.58 -14.69 4.22
N SER A 111 -9.05 -14.95 5.45
CA SER A 111 -10.47 -15.00 5.80
C SER A 111 -11.05 -13.65 6.26
N SER A 112 -10.23 -12.59 6.35
CA SER A 112 -10.65 -11.33 6.97
C SER A 112 -11.68 -10.57 6.12
N LYS A 113 -12.62 -9.90 6.76
CA LYS A 113 -13.57 -9.01 6.06
C LYS A 113 -12.97 -7.63 5.78
N ASN A 114 -12.09 -7.14 6.66
CA ASN A 114 -11.42 -5.86 6.53
C ASN A 114 -9.92 -6.08 6.28
N LEU A 115 -9.56 -6.21 5.01
CA LEU A 115 -8.22 -6.60 4.57
C LEU A 115 -7.15 -5.61 5.05
N GLU A 116 -7.37 -4.31 4.82
CA GLU A 116 -6.42 -3.24 5.15
C GLU A 116 -6.10 -3.19 6.65
N PHE A 117 -7.15 -3.20 7.48
CA PHE A 117 -6.98 -3.14 8.93
C PHE A 117 -6.28 -4.38 9.48
N ALA A 118 -6.75 -5.57 9.10
CA ALA A 118 -6.17 -6.84 9.56
C ALA A 118 -4.70 -6.98 9.13
N TYR A 119 -4.36 -6.57 7.90
CA TYR A 119 -2.99 -6.57 7.40
C TYR A 119 -2.10 -5.62 8.22
N SER A 120 -2.55 -4.38 8.42
CA SER A 120 -1.78 -3.37 9.16
C SER A 120 -1.50 -3.80 10.61
N GLU A 121 -2.51 -4.35 11.29
CA GLU A 121 -2.38 -4.82 12.68
C GLU A 121 -1.41 -6.01 12.81
N ALA A 122 -1.57 -7.01 11.95
CA ALA A 122 -0.70 -8.19 11.90
C ALA A 122 0.75 -7.80 11.58
N LEU A 123 0.94 -6.96 10.56
CA LEU A 123 2.25 -6.47 10.16
C LEU A 123 2.93 -5.70 11.29
N GLN A 124 2.20 -4.80 11.97
CA GLN A 124 2.76 -4.03 13.07
C GLN A 124 3.23 -4.93 14.22
N THR A 125 2.47 -5.98 14.52
CA THR A 125 2.80 -6.97 15.55
C THR A 125 4.07 -7.75 15.19
N LEU A 126 4.16 -8.28 13.97
CA LEU A 126 5.33 -9.04 13.50
C LEU A 126 6.57 -8.15 13.38
N ALA A 127 6.45 -6.97 12.75
CA ALA A 127 7.53 -6.00 12.61
C ALA A 127 7.99 -5.39 13.95
N GLY A 128 7.20 -5.54 15.00
CA GLY A 128 7.62 -5.23 16.37
C GLY A 128 8.75 -6.14 16.85
N LYS A 129 8.63 -7.44 16.55
CA LYS A 129 9.47 -8.54 17.04
C LYS A 129 10.61 -8.95 16.11
N GLN A 130 10.53 -8.55 14.84
CA GLN A 130 11.36 -9.00 13.71
C GLN A 130 12.90 -8.96 13.88
N TYR A 131 13.42 -8.18 14.83
CA TYR A 131 14.86 -8.11 15.12
C TYR A 131 15.14 -8.09 16.62
N ASP A 132 14.24 -8.63 17.43
CA ASP A 132 14.43 -8.75 18.88
C ASP A 132 15.29 -9.97 19.24
N SER A 133 15.24 -11.03 18.44
CA SER A 133 16.14 -12.19 18.53
C SER A 133 16.72 -12.48 17.15
N LEU A 134 18.06 -12.51 17.08
CA LEU A 134 18.79 -12.82 15.84
C LEU A 134 18.55 -14.25 15.34
N GLU A 135 18.10 -15.15 16.21
CA GLU A 135 17.81 -16.55 15.88
C GLU A 135 16.51 -16.67 15.07
N HIS A 136 15.51 -15.85 15.39
CA HIS A 136 14.17 -15.90 14.79
C HIS A 136 13.91 -14.85 13.71
N VAL A 137 14.93 -14.07 13.32
CA VAL A 137 14.78 -13.02 12.29
C VAL A 137 14.19 -13.58 11.01
N PHE A 138 14.70 -14.72 10.54
CA PHE A 138 14.24 -15.33 9.29
C PHE A 138 12.82 -15.88 9.39
N ASP A 139 12.42 -16.43 10.54
CA ASP A 139 11.06 -16.90 10.78
C ASP A 139 10.06 -15.74 10.72
N VAL A 140 10.40 -14.61 11.36
CA VAL A 140 9.50 -13.44 11.37
C VAL A 140 9.47 -12.77 9.99
N ILE A 141 10.59 -12.69 9.26
CA ILE A 141 10.60 -12.21 7.87
C ILE A 141 9.73 -13.12 6.99
N GLY A 142 9.82 -14.44 7.17
CA GLY A 142 8.99 -15.42 6.47
C GLY A 142 7.51 -15.20 6.71
N GLN A 143 7.10 -15.04 7.97
CA GLN A 143 5.72 -14.72 8.37
C GLN A 143 5.23 -13.41 7.75
N ILE A 144 6.03 -12.34 7.77
CA ILE A 144 5.66 -11.08 7.14
C ILE A 144 5.53 -11.24 5.63
N SER A 145 6.41 -12.02 5.00
CA SER A 145 6.33 -12.27 3.57
C SER A 145 5.11 -13.10 3.18
N GLU A 146 4.71 -14.06 4.00
CA GLU A 146 3.46 -14.80 3.79
C GLU A 146 2.23 -13.90 3.97
N LEU A 147 2.27 -13.01 4.97
CA LEU A 147 1.25 -11.98 5.15
C LEU A 147 1.14 -11.06 3.92
N ASN A 148 2.27 -10.61 3.38
CA ASN A 148 2.33 -9.80 2.16
C ASN A 148 1.78 -10.56 0.95
N LEU A 149 2.11 -11.85 0.81
CA LEU A 149 1.61 -12.72 -0.25
C LEU A 149 0.07 -12.75 -0.23
N VAL A 150 -0.54 -13.02 0.93
CA VAL A 150 -2.00 -13.05 1.08
C VAL A 150 -2.62 -11.69 0.77
N TYR A 151 -2.00 -10.61 1.26
CA TYR A 151 -2.47 -9.24 1.01
C TYR A 151 -2.49 -8.91 -0.49
N LEU A 152 -1.38 -9.16 -1.20
CA LEU A 152 -1.25 -8.92 -2.64
C LEU A 152 -2.24 -9.76 -3.45
N MET A 153 -2.42 -11.04 -3.06
CA MET A 153 -3.35 -11.96 -3.70
C MET A 153 -4.80 -11.45 -3.58
N ARG A 154 -5.24 -11.08 -2.38
CA ARG A 154 -6.62 -10.62 -2.15
C ARG A 154 -6.90 -9.26 -2.75
N ARG A 155 -5.93 -8.35 -2.75
CA ARG A 155 -6.06 -7.05 -3.41
C ARG A 155 -6.13 -7.18 -4.93
N ALA A 156 -5.39 -8.12 -5.51
CA ALA A 156 -5.52 -8.41 -6.93
C ALA A 156 -6.93 -8.95 -7.29
N GLN A 157 -7.59 -9.71 -6.40
CA GLN A 157 -8.98 -10.14 -6.60
C GLN A 157 -9.93 -8.94 -6.72
N THR A 158 -9.85 -8.02 -5.76
CA THR A 158 -10.72 -6.84 -5.72
C THR A 158 -10.53 -5.95 -6.96
N ASP A 159 -9.28 -5.80 -7.40
CA ASP A 159 -8.94 -5.04 -8.62
C ASP A 159 -9.48 -5.70 -9.89
N THR A 160 -9.50 -7.05 -9.96
CA THR A 160 -10.05 -7.79 -11.12
C THR A 160 -11.58 -7.94 -11.11
N SER A 161 -12.22 -7.91 -9.94
CA SER A 161 -13.69 -7.97 -9.80
C SER A 161 -14.39 -6.64 -10.09
N SER A 162 -13.64 -5.55 -10.23
CA SER A 162 -14.16 -4.27 -10.69
C SER A 162 -14.19 -4.27 -12.24
N PRO A 163 -15.36 -4.18 -12.90
CA PRO A 163 -15.40 -4.12 -14.36
C PRO A 163 -14.65 -2.88 -14.87
N PRO A 164 -13.87 -2.98 -15.97
CA PRO A 164 -13.32 -1.81 -16.62
C PRO A 164 -14.45 -1.04 -17.32
N GLY A 165 -15.03 -0.04 -16.66
CA GLY A 165 -15.96 0.88 -17.31
C GLY A 165 -16.79 1.76 -16.39
N GLN A 166 -16.31 3.00 -16.15
CA GLN A 166 -17.09 4.24 -16.35
C GLN A 166 -16.20 5.46 -16.05
N SER A 167 -15.31 5.76 -16.98
CA SER A 167 -14.84 7.13 -17.20
C SER A 167 -15.13 7.46 -18.66
N SER A 168 -16.38 7.82 -18.95
CA SER A 168 -16.73 8.44 -20.22
C SER A 168 -16.16 9.86 -20.22
N PRO A 169 -15.28 10.25 -21.16
CA PRO A 169 -15.04 11.65 -21.42
C PRO A 169 -16.28 12.22 -22.09
N SER A 170 -17.03 13.06 -21.37
CA SER A 170 -18.14 13.82 -21.95
C SER A 170 -17.61 14.68 -23.09
N ALA A 171 -17.87 14.25 -24.33
CA ALA A 171 -17.60 15.05 -25.51
C ALA A 171 -18.49 16.31 -25.49
N PRO A 172 -17.96 17.51 -25.77
CA PRO A 172 -18.77 18.71 -25.92
C PRO A 172 -19.50 18.65 -27.27
N GLY A 173 -20.82 18.52 -27.22
CA GLY A 173 -21.67 18.61 -28.41
C GLY A 173 -21.59 20.01 -29.06
N GLN A 174 -21.18 20.06 -30.32
CA GLN A 174 -21.30 21.23 -31.19
C GLN A 174 -22.53 21.12 -32.10
N GLY A 175 -23.23 22.25 -32.24
CA GLY A 175 -24.18 22.55 -33.34
C GLY A 175 -25.65 22.55 -32.89
N LEU A 176 -26.53 23.49 -33.24
CA LEU A 176 -26.44 24.61 -34.17
C LEU A 176 -27.76 25.46 -34.06
N LEU A 177 -27.62 26.79 -34.03
CA LEU A 177 -28.50 27.85 -34.58
C LEU A 177 -29.98 28.12 -34.12
N ARG A 178 -30.16 29.38 -33.67
CA ARG A 178 -31.22 30.38 -33.96
C ARG A 178 -32.70 30.07 -33.67
N ARG A 179 -33.34 30.91 -32.83
CA ARG A 179 -34.17 32.07 -33.26
C ARG A 179 -34.74 32.90 -32.10
N GLN A 180 -34.76 34.22 -32.33
CA GLN A 180 -35.39 35.30 -31.54
C GLN A 180 -36.88 35.07 -31.26
N ARG A 181 -37.40 35.54 -30.11
CA ARG A 181 -38.64 36.35 -30.02
C ARG A 181 -38.71 37.23 -28.76
N ARG A 182 -38.91 38.52 -29.06
CA ARG A 182 -39.33 39.71 -28.30
C ARG A 182 -40.09 39.49 -26.99
N HIS A 183 -39.66 40.20 -25.94
CA HIS A 183 -40.44 40.53 -24.75
C HIS A 183 -41.63 41.42 -25.13
N GLN A 184 -42.85 41.03 -24.72
CA GLN A 184 -44.04 41.87 -24.72
C GLN A 184 -44.25 42.46 -23.31
N LEU A 185 -44.54 43.76 -23.26
CA LEU A 185 -44.92 44.50 -22.05
C LEU A 185 -46.34 44.12 -21.57
N PRO A 186 -46.62 44.17 -20.25
CA PRO A 186 -47.98 44.05 -19.74
C PRO A 186 -48.76 45.38 -19.90
N PRO A 187 -50.10 45.33 -20.02
CA PRO A 187 -50.96 46.51 -20.20
C PRO A 187 -51.13 47.32 -18.89
N PRO A 188 -51.37 48.64 -18.97
CA PRO A 188 -51.56 49.49 -17.80
C PRO A 188 -53.01 49.46 -17.27
N LEU A 189 -53.17 49.46 -15.95
CA LEU A 189 -54.45 49.69 -15.27
C LEU A 189 -54.69 51.20 -15.09
N HIS A 190 -55.91 51.62 -15.38
CA HIS A 190 -56.37 53.01 -15.38
C HIS A 190 -56.92 53.46 -14.02
N ARG A 191 -56.60 54.73 -13.69
CA ARG A 191 -57.34 55.74 -12.88
C ARG A 191 -57.33 55.64 -11.34
N PRO A 192 -57.61 56.77 -10.61
CA PRO A 192 -57.99 58.13 -11.04
C PRO A 192 -57.16 59.30 -10.43
N PRO A 193 -57.37 60.56 -10.89
CA PRO A 193 -56.80 61.81 -10.32
C PRO A 193 -57.84 62.49 -9.38
N PRO A 194 -57.77 63.79 -9.01
CA PRO A 194 -56.68 64.75 -8.76
C PRO A 194 -56.81 65.47 -7.38
N ALA A 195 -55.79 66.25 -6.99
CA ALA A 195 -55.87 67.53 -6.27
C ALA A 195 -54.41 67.99 -6.10
N GLY A 196 -53.91 69.13 -6.56
CA GLY A 196 -54.52 70.45 -6.61
C GLY A 196 -53.75 71.34 -5.63
N ILE A 197 -53.08 72.37 -6.17
CA ILE A 197 -52.85 73.69 -5.56
C ILE A 197 -51.56 73.92 -4.73
N GLU A 198 -50.71 74.80 -5.31
CA GLU A 198 -49.93 75.94 -4.77
C GLU A 198 -49.06 75.75 -3.49
N ARG A 199 -47.86 76.30 -3.35
CA ARG A 199 -47.29 77.60 -3.74
C ARG A 199 -45.77 77.49 -3.95
#